data_AF-A0A533RLV7-F1
#
_entry.id   AF-A0A533RLV7-F1
#
_cell.length_a   1.000
_cell.length_b   1.000
_cell.length_c   1.000
_cell.angle_alpha   90.00
_cell.angle_beta   90.00
_cell.angle_gamma   90.00
#
_symmetry.space_group_name_H-M   'P 1'
#
loop_
_entity.id
_entity.type
_entity.pdbx_description
1 polymer ?
#
loop_
_entity_poly.entity_id
_entity_poly.type
_entity_poly.pdbx_seq_one_letter_code
_entity_poly.pdbx_strand_id
1 'polypeptide(L)'
;MTDGVTEARPAMYAKVTVSLPEELLAAIDADALREGISRSGVVQEAAETYLAGKAAAAEERYRRGMAAVAAMREMAARPKTRDPRPSLEILRELRANDGFVTPLPDEDGDL
;
A
#
# COMPACT_ATOMS: atom_id res chain seq x y z
N MET A 1 -34.69 -40.04 18.95
CA MET A 1 -34.31 -39.05 17.92
C MET A 1 -33.94 -37.78 18.66
N THR A 2 -32.75 -37.80 19.26
CA THR A 2 -31.55 -37.02 18.88
C THR A 2 -31.60 -35.61 19.44
N ASP A 3 -31.27 -35.52 20.73
CA ASP A 3 -30.70 -34.30 21.32
C ASP A 3 -29.40 -33.99 20.57
N GLY A 4 -29.46 -33.00 19.69
CA GLY A 4 -28.30 -32.40 19.05
C GLY A 4 -27.61 -31.46 20.03
N VAL A 5 -26.95 -32.02 21.04
CA VAL A 5 -26.00 -31.25 21.85
C VAL A 5 -24.85 -30.87 20.92
N THR A 6 -24.84 -29.61 20.49
CA THR A 6 -23.71 -29.01 19.81
C THR A 6 -22.60 -28.90 20.84
N GLU A 7 -21.79 -29.95 20.98
CA GLU A 7 -20.54 -29.89 21.74
C GLU A 7 -19.68 -28.80 21.09
N ALA A 8 -19.53 -27.68 21.81
CA ALA A 8 -18.56 -26.66 21.46
C ALA A 8 -17.18 -27.33 21.39
N ARG A 9 -16.59 -27.39 20.19
CA ARG A 9 -15.21 -27.85 20.02
C ARG A 9 -14.31 -27.08 20.99
N PRO A 10 -13.48 -27.74 21.81
CA PRO A 10 -12.57 -27.03 22.70
C PRO A 10 -11.68 -26.11 21.87
N ALA A 11 -11.61 -24.84 22.26
CA ALA A 11 -10.73 -23.87 21.62
C ALA A 11 -9.29 -24.40 21.67
N MET A 12 -8.70 -24.61 20.51
CA MET A 12 -7.38 -25.23 20.37
C MET A 12 -6.32 -24.14 20.54
N TYR A 13 -5.76 -24.02 21.75
CA TYR A 13 -4.70 -23.06 22.04
C TYR A 13 -3.32 -23.68 21.82
N ALA A 14 -2.43 -22.96 21.13
CA ALA A 14 -1.03 -23.34 20.99
C ALA A 14 -0.18 -22.69 22.09
N LYS A 15 0.70 -23.47 22.74
CA LYS A 15 1.65 -22.94 23.71
C LYS A 15 2.90 -22.44 22.98
N VAL A 16 3.27 -21.19 23.21
CA VAL A 16 4.48 -20.58 22.63
C VAL A 16 5.45 -20.25 23.76
N THR A 17 6.74 -20.51 23.53
CA THR A 17 7.83 -20.09 24.41
C THR A 17 8.70 -19.10 23.65
N VAL A 18 8.97 -17.94 24.25
CA VAL A 18 9.76 -16.87 23.65
C VAL A 18 10.75 -16.33 24.68
N SER A 19 11.89 -15.83 24.21
CA SER A 19 12.81 -15.04 25.02
C SER A 19 12.47 -13.56 24.85
N LEU A 20 12.35 -12.84 25.97
CA LEU A 20 12.05 -11.41 26.01
C LEU A 20 13.07 -10.70 26.91
N PRO A 21 13.38 -9.42 26.65
CA PRO A 21 14.07 -8.58 27.62
C PRO A 21 13.35 -8.58 28.97
N GLU A 22 14.10 -8.58 30.06
CA GLU A 22 13.54 -8.67 31.41
C GLU A 22 12.65 -7.45 31.72
N GLU A 23 13.06 -6.27 31.27
CA GLU A 23 12.33 -5.02 31.43
C GLU A 23 10.97 -5.07 30.70
N LEU A 24 10.93 -5.71 29.53
CA LEU A 24 9.71 -5.88 28.76
C LEU A 24 8.75 -6.85 29.45
N LEU A 25 9.27 -7.96 29.99
CA LEU A 25 8.45 -8.90 30.74
C LEU A 25 7.86 -8.24 32.00
N ALA A 26 8.66 -7.45 32.72
CA ALA A 26 8.21 -6.70 33.88
C ALA A 26 7.11 -5.68 33.52
N ALA A 27 7.24 -5.00 32.38
CA ALA A 27 6.21 -4.09 31.88
C ALA A 27 4.90 -4.83 31.55
N ILE A 28 4.96 -5.99 30.90
CA ILE A 28 3.78 -6.82 30.60
C ILE A 28 3.09 -7.27 31.90
N ASP A 29 3.86 -7.67 32.91
CA ASP A 29 3.31 -8.11 34.19
C ASP A 29 2.64 -6.98 34.97
N ALA A 30 3.25 -5.80 34.97
CA ALA A 30 2.65 -4.60 35.55
C ALA A 30 1.33 -4.26 34.86
N ASP A 31 1.27 -4.41 33.53
CA ASP A 31 0.07 -4.12 32.76
C ASP A 31 -1.05 -5.14 33.00
N ALA A 32 -0.70 -6.42 33.01
CA ALA A 32 -1.62 -7.50 33.36
C ALA A 32 -2.22 -7.29 34.75
N LEU A 33 -1.40 -6.88 35.73
CA LEU A 33 -1.86 -6.57 37.08
C LEU A 33 -2.78 -5.34 37.10
N ARG A 34 -2.40 -4.28 36.38
CA ARG A 34 -3.16 -3.02 36.28
C ARG A 34 -4.56 -3.24 35.71
N GLU A 35 -4.67 -4.11 34.71
CA GLU A 35 -5.93 -4.39 34.01
C GLU A 35 -6.70 -5.59 34.58
N GLY A 36 -6.11 -6.31 35.55
CA GLY A 36 -6.73 -7.47 36.17
C GLY A 36 -6.86 -8.66 35.22
N ILE A 37 -6.01 -8.75 34.19
CA ILE A 37 -6.00 -9.83 33.20
C ILE A 37 -4.75 -10.69 33.34
N SER A 38 -4.73 -11.83 32.64
CA SER A 38 -3.54 -12.69 32.62
C SER A 38 -2.44 -12.11 31.74
N ARG A 39 -1.17 -12.45 32.03
CA ARG A 39 -0.02 -12.16 31.14
C ARG A 39 -0.29 -12.63 29.71
N SER A 40 -0.86 -13.82 29.54
CA SER A 40 -1.24 -14.35 28.23
C SER A 40 -2.32 -13.52 27.55
N GLY A 41 -3.22 -12.89 28.32
CA GLY A 41 -4.23 -11.97 27.80
C GLY A 41 -3.61 -10.74 27.16
N VAL A 42 -2.68 -10.09 27.87
CA VAL A 42 -1.91 -8.93 27.33
C VAL A 42 -1.19 -9.32 26.03
N VAL A 43 -0.54 -10.48 26.02
CA VAL A 43 0.18 -10.97 24.82
C VAL A 43 -0.77 -11.28 23.67
N GLN A 44 -1.93 -11.86 23.94
CA GLN A 44 -2.97 -12.12 22.92
C GLN A 44 -3.50 -10.82 22.33
N GLU A 45 -3.88 -9.86 23.17
CA GLU A 45 -4.37 -8.55 22.73
C GLU A 45 -3.33 -7.80 21.90
N ALA A 46 -2.07 -7.79 22.34
CA ALA A 46 -0.97 -7.18 21.59
C ALA A 46 -0.77 -7.85 20.22
N ALA A 47 -0.87 -9.19 20.16
CA ALA A 47 -0.76 -9.93 18.90
C ALA A 47 -1.92 -9.64 17.95
N GLU A 48 -3.15 -9.61 18.47
CA GLU A 48 -4.35 -9.25 17.70
C GLU A 48 -4.25 -7.83 17.16
N THR A 49 -3.86 -6.88 18.00
CA THR A 49 -3.67 -5.47 17.62
C THR A 49 -2.60 -5.32 16.54
N TYR A 50 -1.46 -6.00 16.69
CA TYR A 50 -0.39 -5.99 15.69
C TYR A 50 -0.85 -6.55 14.33
N LEU A 51 -1.55 -7.69 14.35
CA LEU A 51 -2.07 -8.32 13.12
C LEU A 51 -3.15 -7.47 12.45
N ALA A 52 -4.08 -6.91 13.22
CA ALA A 52 -5.12 -6.02 12.72
C ALA A 52 -4.51 -4.76 12.07
N GLY A 53 -3.54 -4.13 12.73
CA GLY A 53 -2.82 -2.98 12.18
C GLY A 53 -2.09 -3.30 10.87
N LYS A 54 -1.47 -4.49 10.79
CA LYS A 54 -0.80 -4.95 9.57
C LYS A 54 -1.78 -5.20 8.43
N ALA A 55 -2.94 -5.78 8.72
CA ALA A 55 -4.01 -5.99 7.74
C ALA A 55 -4.56 -4.66 7.21
N ALA A 56 -4.86 -3.71 8.10
CA ALA A 56 -5.33 -2.38 7.72
C ALA A 56 -4.32 -1.64 6.84
N ALA A 57 -3.03 -1.69 7.19
CA ALA A 57 -1.97 -1.08 6.36
C ALA A 57 -1.85 -1.76 4.97
N ALA A 58 -2.04 -3.07 4.88
CA ALA A 58 -2.05 -3.78 3.60
C ALA A 58 -3.27 -3.41 2.75
N GLU A 59 -4.44 -3.33 3.36
CA GLU A 59 -5.67 -2.92 2.68
C GLU A 59 -5.58 -1.47 2.19
N GLU A 60 -5.02 -0.56 2.99
CA GLU A 60 -4.85 0.83 2.61
C GLU A 60 -3.88 0.96 1.41
N ARG A 61 -2.76 0.21 1.42
CA ARG A 61 -1.85 0.15 0.27
C ARG A 61 -2.56 -0.36 -0.98
N TYR A 62 -3.36 -1.42 -0.86
CA TYR A 62 -4.15 -1.95 -1.96
C TYR A 62 -5.15 -0.92 -2.50
N ARG A 63 -5.88 -0.24 -1.62
CA ARG A 63 -6.84 0.81 -1.97
C ARG A 63 -6.17 1.97 -2.71
N ARG A 64 -5.01 2.45 -2.23
CA ARG A 64 -4.22 3.48 -2.90
C ARG A 64 -3.74 3.02 -4.28
N GLY A 65 -3.28 1.77 -4.40
CA GLY A 65 -2.89 1.18 -5.68
C GLY A 65 -4.05 1.14 -6.69
N MET A 66 -5.22 0.69 -6.24
CA MET A 66 -6.42 0.65 -7.08
C MET A 66 -6.90 2.05 -7.49
N ALA A 67 -6.83 3.04 -6.60
CA ALA A 67 -7.13 4.43 -6.92
C ALA A 67 -6.17 4.99 -7.99
N ALA A 68 -4.87 4.69 -7.90
CA ALA A 68 -3.90 5.09 -8.91
C ALA A 68 -4.19 4.44 -10.28
N VAL A 69 -4.50 3.14 -10.31
CA VAL A 69 -4.89 2.44 -11.54
C VAL A 69 -6.16 3.04 -12.14
N ALA A 70 -7.15 3.35 -11.31
CA ALA A 70 -8.38 4.01 -11.76
C ALA A 70 -8.11 5.38 -12.38
N ALA A 71 -7.27 6.20 -11.73
CA ALA A 71 -6.87 7.51 -12.25
C ALA A 71 -6.12 7.42 -13.59
N MET A 72 -5.21 6.44 -13.73
CA MET A 72 -4.51 6.19 -15.00
C MET A 72 -5.47 5.78 -16.12
N ARG A 73 -6.46 4.92 -15.81
CA ARG A 73 -7.50 4.54 -16.78
C ARG A 73 -8.35 5.73 -17.18
N GLU A 74 -8.74 6.58 -16.24
CA GLU A 74 -9.48 7.80 -16.52
C GLU A 74 -8.67 8.74 -17.44
N MET A 75 -7.39 8.97 -17.12
CA MET A 75 -6.50 9.77 -17.96
C MET A 75 -6.33 9.18 -19.36
N ALA A 76 -6.20 7.85 -19.48
CA ALA A 76 -6.08 7.17 -20.77
C ALA A 76 -7.37 7.27 -21.61
N ALA A 77 -8.53 7.31 -20.96
CA ALA A 77 -9.84 7.45 -21.60
C ALA A 77 -10.15 8.90 -22.02
N ARG A 78 -9.41 9.90 -21.51
CA ARG A 78 -9.59 11.28 -21.94
C ARG A 78 -9.21 11.44 -23.42
N PRO A 79 -9.98 12.19 -24.22
CA PRO A 79 -9.65 12.47 -25.60
C PRO A 79 -8.24 13.08 -25.70
N LYS A 80 -7.36 12.44 -26.48
CA LYS A 80 -5.96 12.88 -26.67
C LYS A 80 -5.85 14.19 -27.45
N THR A 81 -6.89 14.54 -28.20
CA THR A 81 -6.95 15.74 -29.03
C THR A 81 -7.65 16.85 -28.26
N ARG A 82 -6.86 17.65 -27.55
CA ARG A 82 -7.31 18.98 -27.08
C ARG A 82 -7.38 19.98 -28.23
N ASP A 83 -6.68 19.68 -29.32
CA ASP A 83 -6.66 20.41 -30.59
C ASP A 83 -7.15 19.46 -31.70
N PRO A 84 -8.20 19.81 -32.46
CA PRO A 84 -8.72 18.97 -33.54
C PRO A 84 -7.80 18.96 -34.78
N ARG A 85 -6.78 19.81 -34.83
CA ARG A 85 -5.88 19.90 -35.98
C ARG A 85 -4.93 18.70 -36.06
N PRO A 86 -4.50 18.29 -37.27
CA PRO A 86 -3.48 17.27 -37.44
C PRO A 86 -2.20 17.62 -36.68
N SER A 87 -1.55 16.64 -36.06
CA SER A 87 -0.32 16.84 -35.27
C SER A 87 0.79 17.56 -36.06
N LEU A 88 0.88 17.34 -37.37
CA LEU A 88 1.84 18.03 -38.24
C LEU A 88 1.59 19.54 -38.37
N GLU A 89 0.34 19.99 -38.27
CA GLU A 89 -0.01 21.41 -38.34
C GLU A 89 0.44 22.15 -37.08
N ILE A 90 0.17 21.54 -35.91
CA ILE A 90 0.62 22.02 -34.60
C ILE A 90 2.16 22.07 -34.54
N LEU A 91 2.84 21.03 -35.03
CA LEU A 91 4.31 20.98 -35.06
C LEU A 91 4.91 22.02 -36.02
N ARG A 92 4.23 22.36 -37.12
CA ARG A 92 4.66 23.41 -38.04
C ARG A 92 4.50 24.80 -37.42
N GLU A 93 3.39 25.03 -36.72
CA GLU A 93 3.15 26.28 -35.97
C GLU A 93 4.18 26.47 -34.85
N LEU A 94 4.44 25.44 -34.05
CA LEU A 94 5.47 25.49 -33.01
C LEU A 94 6.86 25.72 -33.60
N ARG A 95 7.22 25.07 -34.72
CA ARG A 95 8.49 25.33 -35.41
C ARG A 95 8.61 26.78 -35.89
N ALA A 96 7.52 27.36 -36.39
CA ALA A 96 7.48 28.73 -36.87
C ALA A 96 7.58 29.76 -35.73
N ASN A 97 6.99 29.46 -34.57
CA ASN A 97 6.94 30.36 -33.41
C ASN A 97 8.16 30.24 -32.49
N ASP A 98 8.69 29.03 -32.28
CA ASP A 98 9.79 28.76 -31.34
C ASP A 98 11.19 28.87 -31.99
N GLY A 99 11.26 29.25 -33.27
CA GLY A 99 12.52 29.48 -33.97
C GLY A 99 13.46 28.27 -33.88
N PHE A 100 12.93 27.05 -34.01
CA PHE A 100 13.70 25.82 -33.85
C PHE A 100 14.76 25.73 -34.96
N VAL A 101 15.94 26.28 -34.68
CA VAL A 101 17.12 26.21 -35.55
C VAL A 101 17.61 24.76 -35.47
N THR A 102 17.47 24.04 -36.58
CA THR A 102 18.25 22.80 -36.74
C THR A 102 19.70 23.27 -36.78
N PRO A 103 20.60 22.82 -35.86
CA PRO A 103 22.01 23.12 -36.02
C PRO A 103 22.40 22.66 -37.42
N LEU A 104 22.82 23.60 -38.27
CA LEU A 104 23.43 23.23 -39.54
C LEU A 104 24.60 22.32 -39.18
N PRO A 105 24.79 21.17 -39.86
CA PRO A 105 26.00 20.39 -39.65
C PRO A 105 27.19 21.34 -39.85
N ASP A 106 28.09 21.36 -38.87
CA ASP A 106 29.30 22.17 -38.92
C ASP A 106 29.99 21.88 -40.27
N GLU A 107 30.18 22.91 -41.11
CA GLU A 107 30.80 22.76 -42.44
C GLU A 107 32.31 22.43 -42.38
N ASP A 108 32.80 21.98 -41.23
CA ASP A 108 34.18 21.55 -41.00
C ASP A 108 34.27 20.02 -40.86
N GLY A 109 33.48 19.31 -41.66
CA GLY A 109 33.71 17.90 -41.97
C GLY A 109 34.85 17.77 -42.97
N ASP A 110 36.08 18.00 -42.53
CA ASP A 110 37.30 17.72 -43.28
C ASP A 110 37.26 16.25 -43.78
N LEU A 111 37.17 16.10 -45.10
CA LEU A 111 37.50 14.90 -45.86
C LEU A 111 38.93 15.01 -46.40
#